data_AF-A0A943U0W6-F1
#
_entry.id   AF-A0A943U0W6-F1
#
_cell.length_a   1.000
_cell.length_b   1.000
_cell.length_c   1.000
_cell.angle_alpha   90.00
_cell.angle_beta   90.00
_cell.angle_gamma   90.00
#
_symmetry.space_group_name_H-M   'P 1'
#
loop_
_entity.id
_entity.type
_entity.pdbx_description
1 polymer ?
#
loop_
_entity_poly.entity_id
_entity_poly.type
_entity_poly.pdbx_seq_one_letter_code
_entity_poly.pdbx_strand_id
1 'polypeptide(L)'
;MAKKAPGIMLYYEIRSALEHLSFDEKGQLLDAMLNYGEYGEAPDFSDPTMAVTWSFIAMRIDADHKRYQNRCERAAENAKRRWEKENDAMRPHADDANTTSTSTPTSTTTSSSSSTSSSTATAAPASAAAMPADVENPVESYSPRSPEEFEALRQKALDRLARGMSFKSF
;
A
#
# COMPACT_ATOMS: atom_id res chain seq x y z
N MET A 1 -9.20 13.42 -17.87
CA MET A 1 -7.91 12.95 -18.43
C MET A 1 -7.32 11.95 -17.45
N ALA A 2 -6.91 10.76 -17.90
CA ALA A 2 -6.21 9.81 -17.05
C ALA A 2 -4.90 10.46 -16.57
N LYS A 3 -4.55 10.30 -15.29
CA LYS A 3 -3.28 10.83 -14.77
C LYS A 3 -2.14 10.03 -15.38
N LYS A 4 -1.23 10.70 -16.10
CA LYS A 4 0.03 10.09 -16.54
C LYS A 4 0.91 9.79 -15.32
N ALA A 5 1.70 8.73 -15.41
CA ALA A 5 2.70 8.44 -14.40
C ALA A 5 3.71 9.61 -14.34
N PRO A 6 4.15 10.03 -13.14
CA PRO A 6 5.05 11.16 -13.00
C PRO A 6 6.50 10.86 -13.43
N GLY A 7 6.82 9.59 -13.68
CA GLY A 7 8.15 9.16 -14.09
C GLY A 7 8.27 7.63 -14.13
N ILE A 8 9.50 7.18 -14.38
CA ILE A 8 9.91 5.77 -14.46
C ILE A 8 10.74 5.38 -13.23
N MET A 9 10.72 4.10 -12.85
CA MET A 9 11.56 3.57 -11.77
C MET A 9 12.72 2.78 -12.35
N LEU A 10 13.93 3.07 -11.86
CA LEU A 10 15.15 2.35 -12.22
C LEU A 10 15.52 1.37 -11.11
N TYR A 11 15.84 0.14 -11.51
CA TYR A 11 16.19 -0.95 -10.59
C TYR A 11 17.69 -1.23 -10.63
N TYR A 12 18.27 -1.61 -9.49
CA TYR A 12 19.71 -1.90 -9.40
C TYR A 12 20.20 -3.00 -10.34
N GLU A 13 19.32 -3.90 -10.76
CA GLU A 13 19.61 -4.98 -11.72
C GLU A 13 20.15 -4.46 -13.05
N ILE A 14 19.79 -3.23 -13.46
CA ILE A 14 20.27 -2.66 -14.72
C ILE A 14 21.73 -2.21 -14.65
N ARG A 15 22.34 -2.13 -13.44
CA ARG A 15 23.73 -1.67 -13.29
C ARG A 15 24.72 -2.52 -14.08
N SER A 16 24.56 -3.84 -14.05
CA SER A 16 25.45 -4.75 -14.78
C SER A 16 25.40 -4.49 -16.29
N ALA A 17 24.21 -4.21 -16.84
CA ALA A 17 24.08 -3.84 -18.23
C ALA A 17 24.75 -2.48 -18.52
N LEU A 18 24.56 -1.49 -17.64
CA LEU A 18 25.16 -0.16 -17.80
C LEU A 18 26.70 -0.19 -17.72
N GLU A 19 27.32 -1.13 -17.01
CA GLU A 19 28.79 -1.21 -16.94
C GLU A 19 29.45 -1.46 -18.30
N HIS A 20 28.74 -2.10 -19.23
CA HIS A 20 29.22 -2.38 -20.57
C HIS A 20 29.01 -1.21 -21.56
N LEU A 21 28.25 -0.19 -21.18
CA LEU A 21 27.97 0.98 -22.02
C LEU A 21 28.93 2.14 -21.72
N SER A 22 29.31 2.86 -22.77
CA SER A 22 29.98 4.16 -22.71
C SER A 22 29.07 5.23 -22.07
N PHE A 23 29.65 6.37 -21.71
CA PHE A 23 28.89 7.48 -21.14
C PHE A 23 27.85 8.05 -22.12
N ASP A 24 28.17 8.10 -23.40
CA ASP A 24 27.26 8.61 -24.43
C ASP A 24 26.08 7.65 -24.63
N GLU A 25 26.33 6.34 -24.68
CA GLU A 25 25.29 5.31 -24.80
C GLU A 25 24.38 5.30 -23.57
N LYS A 26 24.92 5.53 -22.37
CA LYS A 26 24.10 5.68 -21.15
C LYS A 26 23.15 6.87 -21.25
N GLY A 27 23.63 7.99 -21.80
CA GLY A 27 22.80 9.17 -22.02
C GLY A 27 21.67 8.90 -23.01
N GLN A 28 21.99 8.29 -24.15
CA GLN A 28 21.00 7.90 -25.17
C GLN A 28 19.97 6.91 -24.61
N LEU A 29 20.42 5.93 -23.82
CA LEU A 29 19.55 4.96 -23.19
C LEU A 29 18.61 5.64 -22.17
N LEU A 30 19.12 6.55 -21.35
CA LEU A 30 18.31 7.30 -20.38
C LEU A 30 17.23 8.15 -21.08
N ASP A 31 17.60 8.86 -22.14
CA ASP A 31 16.65 9.68 -22.92
C ASP A 31 15.54 8.80 -23.53
N ALA A 32 15.92 7.66 -24.11
CA ALA A 32 14.98 6.67 -24.60
C ALA A 32 14.04 6.11 -23.53
N MET A 33 14.54 5.84 -22.31
CA MET A 33 13.70 5.41 -21.19
C MET A 33 12.63 6.45 -20.84
N LEU A 34 13.00 7.73 -20.82
CA LEU A 34 12.08 8.82 -20.51
C LEU A 34 11.04 9.00 -21.62
N ASN A 35 11.47 9.00 -22.89
CA ASN A 35 10.56 9.11 -24.04
C ASN A 35 9.56 7.95 -24.08
N TYR A 36 10.02 6.73 -23.84
CA TYR A 36 9.13 5.57 -23.75
C TYR A 36 8.17 5.67 -22.55
N GLY A 37 8.65 6.12 -21.39
CA GLY A 37 7.81 6.28 -20.21
C GLY A 37 6.71 7.34 -20.35
N GLU A 38 7.00 8.43 -21.06
CA GLU A 38 6.09 9.57 -21.21
C GLU A 38 5.15 9.47 -22.43
N TYR A 39 5.68 8.99 -23.55
CA TYR A 39 5.01 8.95 -24.85
C TYR A 39 4.75 7.52 -25.36
N GLY A 40 5.41 6.50 -24.81
CA GLY A 40 5.30 5.13 -25.30
C GLY A 40 6.12 4.87 -26.58
N GLU A 41 7.02 5.77 -26.95
CA GLU A 41 7.86 5.64 -28.14
C GLU A 41 9.06 4.75 -27.86
N ALA A 42 9.08 3.58 -28.52
CA ALA A 42 10.20 2.65 -28.39
C ALA A 42 11.40 3.18 -29.20
N PRO A 43 12.60 3.23 -28.61
CA PRO A 43 13.82 3.58 -29.32
C PRO A 43 14.20 2.51 -30.34
N ASP A 44 14.90 2.94 -31.38
CA ASP A 44 15.56 2.06 -32.34
C ASP A 44 17.08 2.19 -32.17
N PHE A 45 17.69 1.20 -31.53
CA PHE A 45 19.13 1.18 -31.29
C PHE A 45 19.83 0.33 -32.35
N SER A 46 20.80 0.92 -33.05
CA SER A 46 21.65 0.20 -33.99
C SER A 46 22.63 -0.75 -33.30
N ASP A 47 23.02 -0.44 -32.07
CA ASP A 47 23.93 -1.28 -31.29
C ASP A 47 23.17 -2.45 -30.62
N PRO A 48 23.60 -3.71 -30.85
CA PRO A 48 22.95 -4.87 -30.26
C PRO A 48 22.95 -4.88 -28.72
N THR A 49 23.99 -4.34 -28.07
CA THR A 49 24.07 -4.36 -26.60
C THR A 49 23.08 -3.39 -25.98
N MET A 50 22.92 -2.20 -26.58
CA MET A 50 21.86 -1.25 -26.22
C MET A 50 20.47 -1.83 -26.47
N ALA A 51 20.23 -2.49 -27.60
CA ALA A 51 18.93 -3.09 -27.93
C ALA A 51 18.52 -4.19 -26.92
N VAL A 52 19.46 -5.07 -26.55
CA VAL A 52 19.20 -6.10 -25.53
C VAL A 52 18.98 -5.47 -24.16
N THR A 53 19.82 -4.50 -23.77
CA THR A 53 19.67 -3.77 -22.50
C THR A 53 18.31 -3.09 -22.42
N TRP A 54 17.91 -2.42 -23.52
CA TRP A 54 16.61 -1.79 -23.65
C TRP A 54 15.46 -2.78 -23.47
N SER A 55 15.52 -3.95 -24.11
CA SER A 55 14.45 -4.96 -24.01
C SER A 55 14.14 -5.37 -22.56
N PHE A 56 15.17 -5.49 -21.71
CA PHE A 56 15.02 -5.81 -20.30
C PHE A 56 14.37 -4.67 -19.51
N ILE A 57 14.76 -3.43 -19.83
CA ILE A 57 14.26 -2.22 -19.18
C ILE A 57 12.81 -1.93 -19.57
N ALA A 58 12.48 -2.03 -20.86
CA ALA A 58 11.13 -1.86 -21.38
C ALA A 58 10.13 -2.79 -20.66
N MET A 59 10.50 -4.06 -20.46
CA MET A 59 9.68 -5.02 -19.71
C MET A 59 9.37 -4.55 -18.27
N ARG A 60 10.32 -3.88 -17.60
CA ARG A 60 10.11 -3.34 -16.25
C ARG A 60 9.22 -2.11 -16.27
N ILE A 61 9.45 -1.19 -17.21
CA ILE A 61 8.61 0.01 -17.38
C ILE A 61 7.16 -0.39 -17.65
N ASP A 62 6.92 -1.37 -18.53
CA ASP A 62 5.58 -1.87 -18.83
C ASP A 62 4.89 -2.47 -17.61
N ALA A 63 5.63 -3.25 -16.81
CA ALA A 63 5.12 -3.83 -15.58
C ALA A 63 4.73 -2.74 -14.56
N ASP A 64 5.54 -1.71 -14.42
CA ASP A 64 5.27 -0.57 -13.54
C ASP A 64 4.10 0.26 -14.01
N HIS A 65 3.98 0.49 -15.32
CA HIS A 65 2.85 1.18 -15.90
C HIS A 65 1.55 0.44 -15.58
N LYS A 66 1.51 -0.88 -15.79
CA LYS A 66 0.35 -1.71 -15.44
C LYS A 66 0.03 -1.65 -13.94
N ARG A 67 1.04 -1.73 -13.07
CA ARG A 67 0.85 -1.62 -11.61
C ARG A 67 0.30 -0.26 -11.22
N TYR A 68 0.78 0.81 -11.85
CA TYR A 68 0.31 2.17 -11.62
C TYR A 68 -1.14 2.35 -12.06
N GLN A 69 -1.49 1.91 -13.28
CA GLN A 69 -2.86 1.96 -13.80
C GLN A 69 -3.84 1.21 -12.87
N ASN A 70 -3.52 -0.03 -12.50
CA ASN A 70 -4.34 -0.81 -11.57
C ASN A 70 -4.55 -0.10 -10.22
N ARG A 71 -3.52 0.60 -9.71
CA ARG A 71 -3.63 1.39 -8.47
C ARG A 71 -4.56 2.59 -8.66
N CYS A 72 -4.44 3.29 -9.77
CA CYS A 72 -5.29 4.43 -10.12
C CYS A 72 -6.75 4.01 -10.30
N GLU A 73 -7.02 2.90 -10.98
CA GLU A 73 -8.36 2.35 -11.17
C GLU A 73 -9.00 1.97 -9.84
N ARG A 74 -8.31 1.19 -9.00
CA ARG A 74 -8.81 0.85 -7.65
C ARG A 74 -9.05 2.09 -6.79
N ALA A 75 -8.20 3.10 -6.89
CA ALA A 75 -8.41 4.36 -6.18
C ALA A 75 -9.65 5.10 -6.70
N ALA A 76 -9.88 5.12 -8.00
CA ALA A 76 -11.05 5.72 -8.63
C ALA A 76 -12.34 4.98 -8.25
N GLU A 77 -12.34 3.65 -8.26
CA GLU A 77 -13.47 2.81 -7.82
C GLU A 77 -13.79 3.03 -6.34
N ASN A 78 -12.77 3.06 -5.48
CA ASN A 78 -12.96 3.33 -4.06
C ASN A 78 -13.50 4.73 -3.80
N ALA A 79 -13.04 5.74 -4.55
CA ALA A 79 -13.60 7.08 -4.49
C ALA A 79 -15.07 7.06 -4.92
N LYS A 80 -15.38 6.50 -6.09
CA LYS A 80 -16.76 6.38 -6.61
C LYS A 80 -17.70 5.71 -5.60
N ARG A 81 -17.28 4.57 -5.02
CA ARG A 81 -18.06 3.85 -4.00
C ARG A 81 -18.31 4.70 -2.74
N ARG A 82 -17.35 5.52 -2.33
CA ARG A 82 -17.53 6.47 -1.20
C ARG A 82 -18.58 7.53 -1.55
N TRP A 83 -18.46 8.15 -2.72
CA TRP A 83 -19.41 9.16 -3.20
C TRP A 83 -20.83 8.61 -3.35
N GLU A 84 -20.99 7.39 -3.88
CA GLU A 84 -22.30 6.74 -4.01
C GLU A 84 -22.94 6.48 -2.65
N LYS A 85 -22.15 6.02 -1.66
CA LYS A 85 -22.65 5.77 -0.30
C LYS A 85 -23.05 7.07 0.42
N GLU A 86 -22.28 8.14 0.24
CA GLU A 86 -22.59 9.46 0.80
C GLU A 86 -23.84 10.06 0.14
N ASN A 87 -23.98 9.93 -1.18
CA ASN A 87 -25.17 10.38 -1.91
C ASN A 87 -26.42 9.62 -1.46
N ASP A 88 -26.34 8.29 -1.31
CA ASP A 88 -27.47 7.47 -0.85
C ASP A 88 -27.86 7.80 0.60
N ALA A 89 -26.89 8.14 1.47
CA ALA A 89 -27.16 8.62 2.83
C ALA A 89 -27.74 10.05 2.88
N MET A 90 -27.55 10.85 1.83
CA MET A 90 -28.04 12.23 1.73
C MET A 90 -29.33 12.35 0.90
N ARG A 91 -29.80 11.27 0.29
CA ARG A 91 -31.14 11.23 -0.31
C ARG A 91 -32.16 11.48 0.80
N PRO A 92 -33.02 12.51 0.69
CA PRO A 92 -34.12 12.66 1.62
C PRO A 92 -34.95 11.39 1.56
N HIS A 93 -35.16 10.75 2.71
CA HIS A 93 -36.22 9.78 2.89
C HIS A 93 -37.54 10.50 2.56
N ALA A 94 -37.95 10.45 1.29
CA ALA A 94 -39.27 10.86 0.89
C ALA A 94 -40.23 9.71 1.24
N ASP A 95 -41.22 10.07 2.05
CA ASP A 95 -42.46 9.37 2.38
C ASP A 95 -42.45 8.38 3.57
N ASP A 96 -42.65 9.02 4.73
CA ASP A 96 -43.66 8.77 5.78
C ASP A 96 -44.47 7.46 5.85
N ALA A 97 -44.46 6.91 7.08
CA ALA A 97 -45.59 6.39 7.87
C ALA A 97 -46.70 5.54 7.21
N ASN A 98 -46.61 4.22 7.35
CA ASN A 98 -47.75 3.37 7.77
C ASN A 98 -47.29 2.06 8.44
N THR A 99 -47.46 1.99 9.76
CA THR A 99 -47.96 0.86 10.58
C THR A 99 -47.48 -0.59 10.31
N THR A 100 -46.72 -1.12 11.27
CA THR A 100 -46.74 -2.50 11.83
C THR A 100 -46.68 -3.71 10.88
N SER A 101 -45.53 -4.41 10.87
CA SER A 101 -45.35 -5.84 11.24
C SER A 101 -44.27 -6.56 10.42
N THR A 102 -43.32 -7.18 11.14
CA THR A 102 -42.82 -8.55 10.91
C THR A 102 -42.21 -8.88 9.54
N SER A 103 -40.88 -8.99 9.47
CA SER A 103 -40.17 -10.29 9.43
C SER A 103 -38.68 -10.12 9.12
N THR A 104 -37.88 -10.63 10.03
CA THR A 104 -36.48 -11.05 9.86
C THR A 104 -36.35 -12.02 8.67
N PRO A 105 -35.28 -11.94 7.87
CA PRO A 105 -34.76 -13.11 7.19
C PRO A 105 -33.48 -13.60 7.90
N THR A 106 -33.65 -14.71 8.62
CA THR A 106 -32.62 -15.64 9.09
C THR A 106 -31.75 -16.08 7.91
N SER A 107 -30.43 -15.93 8.02
CA SER A 107 -29.48 -16.64 7.17
C SER A 107 -28.84 -17.77 7.99
N THR A 108 -29.28 -19.01 7.73
CA THR A 108 -28.59 -20.23 8.15
C THR A 108 -28.38 -21.09 6.91
N THR A 109 -27.12 -21.26 6.49
CA THR A 109 -26.69 -22.45 5.75
C THR A 109 -25.26 -22.80 6.17
N THR A 110 -25.21 -23.72 7.14
CA THR A 110 -24.06 -24.57 7.45
C THR A 110 -23.73 -25.43 6.24
N SER A 111 -22.46 -25.49 5.85
CA SER A 111 -21.92 -26.58 5.03
C SER A 111 -20.48 -26.82 5.44
N SER A 112 -20.31 -27.87 6.24
CA SER A 112 -19.05 -28.47 6.62
C SER A 112 -18.57 -29.40 5.51
N SER A 113 -17.32 -29.27 5.10
CA SER A 113 -16.59 -30.33 4.39
C SER A 113 -15.16 -30.36 4.91
N SER A 114 -14.78 -31.51 5.44
CA SER A 114 -13.51 -31.89 6.04
C SER A 114 -12.52 -32.46 5.01
N SER A 115 -11.28 -32.66 5.47
CA SER A 115 -10.13 -33.40 4.89
C SER A 115 -9.16 -32.59 4.01
N THR A 116 -7.82 -32.71 4.06
CA THR A 116 -6.86 -33.49 4.89
C THR A 116 -5.42 -33.05 4.52
N SER A 117 -4.51 -32.98 5.51
CA SER A 117 -3.01 -32.98 5.47
C SER A 117 -2.27 -31.91 4.62
N SER A 118 -1.08 -31.37 4.95
CA SER A 118 0.00 -31.68 5.90
C SER A 118 1.01 -30.51 5.84
N SER A 119 1.61 -30.09 6.96
CA SER A 119 3.03 -29.64 6.99
C SER A 119 3.49 -29.26 8.41
N THR A 120 4.40 -30.09 8.91
CA THR A 120 5.63 -29.81 9.68
C THR A 120 5.68 -28.62 10.64
N ALA A 121 5.93 -28.97 11.91
CA ALA A 121 6.32 -28.08 12.99
C ALA A 121 7.73 -27.48 12.80
N THR A 122 7.88 -26.20 13.13
CA THR A 122 9.09 -25.65 13.75
C THR A 122 8.68 -24.50 14.66
N ALA A 123 8.91 -24.67 15.96
CA ALA A 123 8.80 -23.67 17.03
C ALA A 123 9.96 -22.63 16.90
N ALA A 124 9.95 -21.40 17.42
CA ALA A 124 9.40 -20.83 18.65
C ALA A 124 9.48 -19.25 18.59
N PRO A 125 9.30 -18.51 19.71
CA PRO A 125 8.18 -17.62 20.07
C PRO A 125 8.48 -16.11 19.82
N ALA A 126 7.60 -15.11 19.92
CA ALA A 126 6.67 -14.74 21.00
C ALA A 126 5.74 -13.62 20.46
N SER A 127 4.42 -13.67 20.73
CA SER A 127 3.72 -12.87 21.76
C SER A 127 3.84 -11.35 21.55
N ALA A 128 2.79 -10.53 21.38
CA ALA A 128 1.36 -10.71 21.53
C ALA A 128 0.61 -9.57 20.83
N ALA A 129 -0.56 -9.91 20.28
CA ALA A 129 -1.84 -9.23 20.42
C ALA A 129 -1.94 -7.68 20.33
N ALA A 130 -2.50 -7.23 19.20
CA ALA A 130 -3.70 -6.38 19.06
C ALA A 130 -3.96 -5.20 20.04
N MET A 131 -3.78 -3.97 19.50
CA MET A 131 -4.72 -2.83 19.35
C MET A 131 -5.64 -2.42 20.53
N PRO A 132 -5.82 -1.11 20.82
CA PRO A 132 -6.64 -0.26 19.94
C PRO A 132 -6.08 1.12 19.61
N ALA A 133 -6.66 1.68 18.56
CA ALA A 133 -6.45 3.01 18.02
C ALA A 133 -6.86 4.12 19.00
N ASP A 134 -6.03 5.16 19.13
CA ASP A 134 -6.46 6.54 18.89
C ASP A 134 -5.25 7.49 18.91
N VAL A 135 -5.39 8.59 18.16
CA VAL A 135 -4.53 9.79 18.08
C VAL A 135 -3.43 9.82 17.01
N GLU A 136 -3.76 10.61 16.00
CA GLU A 136 -2.95 11.25 14.95
C GLU A 136 -1.59 11.79 15.42
N ASN A 137 -0.50 11.30 14.81
CA ASN A 137 0.54 12.09 14.13
C ASN A 137 1.61 11.12 13.59
N PRO A 138 2.29 11.41 12.45
CA PRO A 138 3.33 10.52 11.94
C PRO A 138 4.46 10.43 12.96
N VAL A 139 4.96 9.22 13.19
CA VAL A 139 6.13 8.96 14.06
C VAL A 139 7.35 9.59 13.41
N GLU A 140 7.52 10.89 13.68
CA GLU A 140 8.79 11.58 13.56
C GLU A 140 9.70 10.96 14.62
N SER A 141 10.88 10.49 14.21
CA SER A 141 11.87 9.89 15.09
C SER A 141 12.29 10.93 16.14
N TYR A 142 11.60 10.96 17.27
CA TYR A 142 11.90 11.88 18.35
C TYR A 142 13.08 11.34 19.15
N SER A 143 14.29 11.76 18.78
CA SER A 143 15.43 11.70 19.68
C SER A 143 15.28 12.82 20.72
N PRO A 144 15.14 12.50 22.02
CA PRO A 144 15.00 13.51 23.06
C PRO A 144 16.22 14.43 23.04
N ARG A 145 15.97 15.75 23.10
CA ARG A 145 17.00 16.77 22.90
C ARG A 145 17.87 16.97 24.15
N SER A 146 17.49 16.41 25.30
CA SER A 146 18.24 16.48 26.56
C SER A 146 18.02 15.26 27.47
N PRO A 147 18.95 14.98 28.41
CA PRO A 147 18.81 13.89 29.39
C PRO A 147 17.59 14.05 30.30
N GLU A 148 17.26 15.28 30.70
CA GLU A 148 16.13 15.58 31.58
C GLU A 148 14.78 15.26 30.91
N GLU A 149 14.69 15.52 29.61
CA GLU A 149 13.49 15.23 28.83
C GLU A 149 13.27 13.72 28.68
N PHE A 150 14.34 12.95 28.52
CA PHE A 150 14.25 11.49 28.51
C PHE A 150 13.76 10.94 29.86
N GLU A 151 14.26 11.48 30.98
CA GLU A 151 13.81 11.07 32.31
C GLU A 151 12.35 11.43 32.58
N ALA A 152 11.90 12.61 32.14
CA ALA A 152 10.52 13.02 32.24
C ALA A 152 9.58 12.09 31.45
N LEU A 153 9.99 11.69 30.25
CA LEU A 153 9.23 10.75 29.42
C LEU A 153 9.15 9.35 30.05
N ARG A 154 10.27 8.90 30.63
CA ARG A 154 10.34 7.63 31.38
C ARG A 154 9.45 7.64 32.61
N GLN A 155 9.47 8.71 33.41
CA GLN A 155 8.59 8.83 34.59
C GLN A 155 7.11 8.86 34.19
N LYS A 156 6.77 9.58 33.11
CA LYS A 156 5.40 9.62 32.57
C LYS A 156 4.90 8.26 32.08
N ALA A 157 5.78 7.46 31.49
CA ALA A 157 5.45 6.09 31.07
C ALA A 157 5.21 5.17 32.27
N LEU A 158 6.04 5.27 33.32
CA LEU A 158 5.87 4.52 34.58
C LEU A 158 4.58 4.90 35.30
N ASP A 159 4.21 6.17 35.33
CA ASP A 159 2.97 6.64 35.94
C ASP A 159 1.72 6.16 35.18
N ARG A 160 1.75 6.13 33.83
CA ARG A 160 0.68 5.50 33.04
C ARG A 160 0.53 4.01 33.34
N LEU A 161 1.65 3.31 33.56
CA LEU A 161 1.63 1.90 33.93
C LEU A 161 1.01 1.70 35.32
N ALA A 162 1.40 2.53 36.29
CA ALA A 162 0.83 2.50 37.65
C ALA A 162 -0.68 2.78 37.65
N ARG A 163 -1.13 3.75 36.84
CA ARG A 163 -2.56 4.09 36.71
C ARG A 163 -3.38 3.00 36.02
N GLY A 164 -2.79 2.28 35.06
CA GLY A 164 -3.40 1.14 34.37
C GLY A 164 -3.51 -0.14 35.23
N MET A 165 -2.73 -0.25 36.31
CA MET A 165 -2.76 -1.42 37.21
C MET A 165 -3.84 -1.34 38.30
N SER A 166 -4.61 -0.25 38.40
CA SER A 166 -5.64 -0.06 39.44
C SER A 166 -7.05 -0.55 39.08
N PHE A 167 -7.23 -1.39 38.05
CA PHE A 167 -8.54 -1.97 37.72
C PHE A 167 -8.53 -3.50 37.82
N LYS A 168 -8.41 -4.00 39.06
CA LYS A 168 -8.83 -5.35 39.44
C LYS A 168 -9.10 -5.40 40.94
N SER A 169 -10.24 -4.86 41.34
CA SER A 169 -10.94 -5.27 42.55
C SER A 169 -12.41 -4.90 42.37
N PHE A 170 -13.19 -5.85 41.88
CA PHE A 170 -14.42 -6.38 42.49
C PHE A 170 -14.97 -7.51 41.60
#